data_AF-A0A3D3LD90-F1
#
_entry.id   AF-A0A3D3LD90-F1
#
_cell.length_a   1.000
_cell.length_b   1.000
_cell.length_c   1.000
_cell.angle_alpha   90.00
_cell.angle_beta   90.00
_cell.angle_gamma   90.00
#
_symmetry.space_group_name_H-M   'P 1'
#
loop_
_entity.id
_entity.type
_entity.pdbx_description
1 polymer ?
#
loop_
_entity_poly.entity_id
_entity_poly.type
_entity_poly.pdbx_seq_one_letter_code
_entity_poly.pdbx_strand_id
1 'polypeptide(L)'
;QKDFTLVQGLTNKFANEAHWGSTFWLTGANRFAQPGQSFHNTISADQVAAEVLGKDTRFTSIQLGSPNAIENGHGPGLSLAWDRRGKPMAGLDNPLLAYHRLFSDETMPLAQRQAMLSQKRSVLDAVLTDARRVQRGLNKTDTDKLDEYFQGVRDIETRLSKDEQWLDVPKPKVPLAEPKPGLAGRDEIALMYDLIVAALQTDATRVITYRQPVGSLLSSLDLKIAAHDMSHYTTGDRLEASQKRDVTQSTLLAGLLDKLKAVEEPDGSSLFDHTALAYGSNIRTSHYLDNCPTILAGGGASLKLGQHVVLPPNTPLCNAWLTMLHGLGIQAERHGDSSGVVKELLA
;
A
#
# COMPACT_ATOMS: atom_id res chain seq x y z
N GLN A 1 17.13 12.68 12.68
CA GLN A 1 17.94 11.54 12.20
C GLN A 1 17.63 10.25 12.95
N LYS A 2 17.52 10.23 14.29
CA LYS A 2 17.26 9.02 15.09
C LYS A 2 16.03 8.18 14.67
N ASP A 3 15.06 8.79 14.01
CA ASP A 3 13.75 8.20 13.74
C ASP A 3 13.63 7.47 12.41
N PHE A 4 14.65 7.55 11.55
CA PHE A 4 14.63 6.89 10.26
C PHE A 4 16.03 6.46 9.83
N THR A 5 16.07 5.53 8.89
CA THR A 5 17.29 5.06 8.21
C THR A 5 17.11 5.19 6.71
N LEU A 6 18.10 5.77 6.04
CA LEU A 6 18.21 5.75 4.58
C LEU A 6 18.97 4.49 4.15
N VAL A 7 18.42 3.75 3.19
CA VAL A 7 19.07 2.54 2.65
C VAL A 7 19.39 2.74 1.17
N GLN A 8 20.65 2.55 0.81
CA GLN A 8 21.16 2.61 -0.56
C GLN A 8 21.66 1.25 -1.04
N GLY A 9 21.72 1.08 -2.36
CA GLY A 9 22.17 -0.15 -3.03
C GLY A 9 21.04 -1.14 -3.34
N LEU A 10 19.80 -0.85 -2.90
CA LEU A 10 18.63 -1.69 -3.14
C LEU A 10 18.15 -1.61 -4.59
N THR A 11 17.67 -2.72 -5.16
CA THR A 11 17.19 -2.80 -6.55
C THR A 11 16.13 -3.88 -6.66
N ASN A 12 15.05 -3.64 -7.39
CA ASN A 12 14.14 -4.71 -7.79
C ASN A 12 14.75 -5.48 -8.95
N LYS A 13 15.25 -6.69 -8.71
CA LYS A 13 16.04 -7.46 -9.69
C LYS A 13 15.33 -7.68 -11.02
N PHE A 14 14.00 -7.81 -10.99
CA PHE A 14 13.19 -8.13 -12.17
C PHE A 14 12.41 -6.93 -12.72
N ALA A 15 12.56 -5.74 -12.13
CA ALA A 15 11.98 -4.53 -12.70
C ALA A 15 12.75 -4.16 -13.97
N ASN A 16 12.04 -4.10 -15.10
CA ASN A 16 12.61 -3.79 -16.41
C ASN A 16 11.77 -2.75 -17.19
N GLU A 17 10.79 -2.16 -16.53
CA GLU A 17 9.91 -1.15 -17.10
C GLU A 17 9.85 0.04 -16.15
N ALA A 18 10.47 1.14 -16.56
CA ALA A 18 10.60 2.33 -15.73
C ALA A 18 9.32 3.16 -15.66
N HIS A 19 8.31 2.87 -16.47
CA HIS A 19 6.98 3.46 -16.26
C HIS A 19 6.12 2.66 -15.29
N TRP A 20 6.65 1.58 -14.71
CA TRP A 20 5.96 0.68 -13.78
C TRP A 20 6.51 0.79 -12.36
N GLY A 21 6.77 2.03 -11.92
CA GLY A 21 7.48 2.35 -10.69
C GLY A 21 6.82 1.87 -9.40
N SER A 22 5.52 1.59 -9.41
CA SER A 22 4.80 1.11 -8.23
C SER A 22 4.34 -0.33 -8.35
N THR A 23 4.31 -0.88 -9.56
CA THR A 23 3.77 -2.21 -9.86
C THR A 23 4.50 -3.33 -9.10
N PHE A 24 5.82 -3.23 -8.97
CA PHE A 24 6.65 -4.27 -8.36
C PHE A 24 7.34 -3.83 -7.05
N TRP A 25 7.13 -2.59 -6.61
CA TRP A 25 7.87 -2.00 -5.48
C TRP A 25 7.74 -2.85 -4.20
N LEU A 26 6.54 -3.32 -3.89
CA LEU A 26 6.27 -4.17 -2.73
C LEU A 26 6.31 -5.67 -3.01
N THR A 27 6.37 -6.11 -4.27
CA THR A 27 6.24 -7.54 -4.63
C THR A 27 7.58 -8.16 -5.02
N GLY A 28 8.47 -7.39 -5.67
CA GLY A 28 9.69 -7.93 -6.29
C GLY A 28 9.42 -8.99 -7.36
N ALA A 29 8.20 -9.05 -7.89
CA ALA A 29 7.79 -10.12 -8.78
C ALA A 29 8.53 -10.05 -10.13
N ASN A 30 8.81 -11.22 -10.70
CA ASN A 30 9.29 -11.31 -12.07
C ASN A 30 8.12 -11.33 -13.04
N ARG A 31 7.95 -10.24 -13.81
CA ARG A 31 6.92 -10.08 -14.85
C ARG A 31 6.79 -11.27 -15.79
N PHE A 32 7.89 -11.98 -16.05
CA PHE A 32 7.97 -13.10 -16.99
C PHE A 32 8.14 -14.45 -16.31
N ALA A 33 7.85 -14.58 -15.01
CA ALA A 33 7.96 -15.85 -14.30
C ALA A 33 6.97 -16.93 -14.80
N GLN A 34 5.87 -16.52 -15.43
CA GLN A 34 4.86 -17.43 -15.97
C GLN A 34 5.01 -17.53 -17.50
N PRO A 35 5.43 -18.69 -18.04
CA PRO A 35 5.56 -18.87 -19.48
C PRO A 35 4.25 -18.58 -20.22
N GLY A 36 4.35 -17.83 -21.33
CA GLY A 36 3.18 -17.48 -22.14
C GLY A 36 2.32 -16.32 -21.59
N GLN A 37 2.68 -15.74 -20.44
CA GLN A 37 2.01 -14.53 -19.92
C GLN A 37 2.88 -13.29 -20.14
N SER A 38 2.25 -12.19 -20.57
CA SER A 38 2.91 -10.89 -20.77
C SER A 38 3.05 -10.08 -19.48
N PHE A 39 2.41 -10.53 -18.40
CA PHE A 39 2.40 -9.92 -17.09
C PHE A 39 2.20 -10.97 -16.00
N HIS A 40 3.05 -10.93 -14.97
CA HIS A 40 2.92 -11.71 -13.75
C HIS A 40 3.27 -10.82 -12.56
N ASN A 41 2.54 -10.99 -11.46
CA ASN A 41 2.85 -10.38 -10.18
C ASN A 41 2.63 -11.39 -9.05
N THR A 42 3.00 -11.02 -7.82
CA THR A 42 2.84 -11.86 -6.63
C THR A 42 2.27 -11.03 -5.48
N ILE A 43 2.09 -11.67 -4.32
CA ILE A 43 1.72 -10.98 -3.09
C ILE A 43 2.69 -9.82 -2.79
N SER A 44 2.15 -8.69 -2.37
CA SER A 44 2.94 -7.56 -1.89
C SER A 44 3.25 -7.69 -0.40
N ALA A 45 4.37 -7.10 0.04
CA ALA A 45 4.84 -7.21 1.43
C ALA A 45 3.81 -6.75 2.46
N ASP A 46 3.03 -5.70 2.15
CA ASP A 46 1.93 -5.25 3.00
C ASP A 46 0.84 -6.33 3.11
N GLN A 47 0.54 -7.07 2.05
CA GLN A 47 -0.46 -8.14 2.11
C GLN A 47 0.05 -9.39 2.83
N VAL A 48 1.36 -9.67 2.78
CA VAL A 48 1.97 -10.66 3.68
C VAL A 48 1.78 -10.25 5.14
N ALA A 49 1.97 -8.96 5.46
CA ALA A 49 1.70 -8.44 6.79
C ALA A 49 0.21 -8.51 7.17
N ALA A 50 -0.68 -8.19 6.23
CA ALA A 50 -2.12 -8.15 6.44
C ALA A 50 -2.73 -9.52 6.75
N GLU A 51 -2.16 -10.60 6.21
CA GLU A 51 -2.57 -11.98 6.54
C GLU A 51 -2.34 -12.35 8.01
N VAL A 52 -1.46 -11.63 8.72
CA VAL A 52 -1.19 -11.82 10.14
C VAL A 52 -1.84 -10.70 10.96
N LEU A 53 -1.41 -9.46 10.73
CA LEU A 53 -1.80 -8.30 11.52
C LEU A 53 -3.22 -7.84 11.26
N GLY A 54 -3.76 -8.14 10.07
CA GLY A 54 -5.10 -7.72 9.69
C GLY A 54 -6.20 -8.60 10.25
N LYS A 55 -5.92 -9.71 10.94
CA LYS A 55 -6.95 -10.65 11.42
C LYS A 55 -7.89 -10.03 12.45
N ASP A 56 -7.33 -9.22 13.35
CA ASP A 56 -8.03 -8.70 14.54
C ASP A 56 -8.60 -7.29 14.35
N THR A 57 -8.55 -6.75 13.14
CA THR A 57 -9.02 -5.39 12.82
C THR A 57 -10.21 -5.44 11.88
N ARG A 58 -11.07 -4.40 11.89
CA ARG A 58 -12.24 -4.30 11.00
C ARG A 58 -11.85 -4.41 9.53
N PHE A 59 -10.78 -3.73 9.13
CA PHE A 59 -10.26 -3.81 7.78
C PHE A 59 -8.95 -4.60 7.81
N THR A 60 -8.85 -5.66 7.00
CA THR A 60 -7.62 -6.48 6.91
C THR A 60 -6.42 -5.65 6.49
N SER A 61 -6.63 -4.73 5.57
CA SER A 61 -5.68 -3.68 5.19
C SER A 61 -6.44 -2.56 4.49
N ILE A 62 -5.81 -1.40 4.36
CA ILE A 62 -6.35 -0.27 3.60
C ILE A 62 -5.33 0.15 2.54
N GLN A 63 -5.79 0.18 1.30
CA GLN A 63 -5.03 0.69 0.17
C GLN A 63 -5.49 2.12 -0.10
N LEU A 64 -4.56 3.06 -0.05
CA LEU A 64 -4.75 4.44 -0.44
C LEU A 64 -4.05 4.68 -1.77
N GLY A 65 -4.66 5.48 -2.61
CA GLY A 65 -4.17 5.78 -3.95
C GLY A 65 -4.27 7.25 -4.28
N SER A 66 -4.07 7.54 -5.56
CA SER A 66 -4.29 8.86 -6.13
C SER A 66 -4.93 8.70 -7.52
N PRO A 67 -5.71 9.69 -7.97
CA PRO A 67 -6.22 9.70 -9.34
C PRO A 67 -5.07 9.74 -10.35
N ASN A 68 -5.35 9.31 -11.58
CA ASN A 68 -4.43 9.35 -12.73
C ASN A 68 -3.05 8.72 -12.47
N ALA A 69 -3.01 7.66 -11.66
CA ALA A 69 -1.75 7.02 -11.26
C ALA A 69 -0.90 6.52 -12.45
N ILE A 70 -1.54 6.03 -13.51
CA ILE A 70 -0.85 5.53 -14.72
C ILE A 70 -0.07 6.67 -15.39
N GLU A 71 -0.68 7.85 -15.53
CA GLU A 71 -0.08 9.04 -16.15
C GLU A 71 1.08 9.61 -15.33
N ASN A 72 1.15 9.27 -14.04
CA ASN A 72 2.16 9.70 -13.10
C ASN A 72 3.35 8.71 -12.96
N GLY A 73 3.46 7.70 -13.83
CA GLY A 73 4.59 6.77 -13.84
C GLY A 73 4.53 5.66 -12.79
N HIS A 74 3.38 5.47 -12.14
CA HIS A 74 3.17 4.34 -11.22
C HIS A 74 3.02 3.00 -11.95
N GLY A 75 2.56 3.04 -13.20
CA GLY A 75 2.29 1.87 -14.02
C GLY A 75 0.98 1.15 -13.70
N PRO A 76 0.81 -0.10 -14.20
CA PRO A 76 -0.41 -0.86 -14.01
C PRO A 76 -0.64 -1.21 -12.54
N GLY A 77 -1.91 -1.43 -12.22
CA GLY A 77 -2.39 -1.77 -10.89
C GLY A 77 -3.23 -0.64 -10.28
N LEU A 78 -4.12 -1.03 -9.36
CA LEU A 78 -5.13 -0.15 -8.77
C LEU A 78 -4.64 0.52 -7.47
N SER A 79 -3.55 0.03 -6.88
CA SER A 79 -2.83 0.59 -5.72
C SER A 79 -1.42 -0.02 -5.64
N LEU A 80 -0.66 0.23 -4.57
CA LEU A 80 0.62 -0.49 -4.33
C LEU A 80 0.43 -1.97 -4.00
N ALA A 81 -0.76 -2.37 -3.55
CA ALA A 81 -1.00 -3.70 -3.02
C ALA A 81 -1.46 -4.69 -4.10
N TRP A 82 -0.96 -5.91 -3.95
CA TRP A 82 -1.24 -7.06 -4.81
C TRP A 82 -1.52 -8.27 -3.93
N ASP A 83 -2.58 -8.99 -4.24
CA ASP A 83 -2.97 -10.16 -3.47
C ASP A 83 -2.06 -11.37 -3.73
N ARG A 84 -2.33 -12.48 -3.03
CA ARG A 84 -1.57 -13.74 -3.16
C ARG A 84 -1.46 -14.29 -4.57
N ARG A 85 -2.38 -13.92 -5.47
CA ARG A 85 -2.44 -14.38 -6.86
C ARG A 85 -1.80 -13.39 -7.82
N GLY A 86 -1.25 -12.28 -7.32
CA GLY A 86 -0.74 -11.21 -8.15
C GLY A 86 -1.83 -10.41 -8.85
N LYS A 87 -3.02 -10.29 -8.26
CA LYS A 87 -4.07 -9.38 -8.73
C LYS A 87 -4.02 -8.05 -7.97
N PRO A 88 -4.22 -6.91 -8.65
CA PRO A 88 -4.12 -5.61 -8.00
C PRO A 88 -5.32 -5.35 -7.09
N MET A 89 -5.06 -4.75 -5.93
CA MET A 89 -6.10 -4.35 -4.99
C MET A 89 -6.47 -2.88 -5.20
N ALA A 90 -7.76 -2.56 -5.15
CA ALA A 90 -8.26 -1.20 -5.38
C ALA A 90 -7.87 -0.26 -4.24
N GLY A 91 -7.31 0.90 -4.57
CA GLY A 91 -7.02 1.97 -3.61
C GLY A 91 -8.16 2.98 -3.49
N LEU A 92 -8.31 3.55 -2.31
CA LEU A 92 -9.13 4.74 -2.05
C LEU A 92 -8.32 5.96 -2.47
N ASP A 93 -8.74 6.62 -3.54
CA ASP A 93 -7.95 7.64 -4.23
C ASP A 93 -8.25 9.08 -3.82
N ASN A 94 -9.13 9.28 -2.83
CA ASN A 94 -9.40 10.60 -2.28
C ASN A 94 -9.72 10.54 -0.78
N PRO A 95 -9.39 11.60 -0.02
CA PRO A 95 -9.54 11.61 1.44
C PRO A 95 -11.00 11.43 1.90
N LEU A 96 -11.97 11.94 1.15
CA LEU A 96 -13.38 11.84 1.52
C LEU A 96 -13.88 10.40 1.47
N LEU A 97 -13.55 9.65 0.42
CA LEU A 97 -13.86 8.21 0.33
C LEU A 97 -13.13 7.41 1.42
N ALA A 98 -11.86 7.74 1.70
CA ALA A 98 -11.11 7.11 2.77
C ALA A 98 -11.76 7.35 4.14
N TYR A 99 -12.15 8.59 4.44
CA TYR A 99 -12.86 8.96 5.66
C TYR A 99 -14.20 8.22 5.77
N HIS A 100 -15.02 8.21 4.73
CA HIS A 100 -16.30 7.50 4.77
C HIS A 100 -16.16 6.00 4.96
N ARG A 101 -15.17 5.39 4.31
CA ARG A 101 -14.89 3.96 4.49
C ARG A 101 -14.51 3.67 5.94
N LEU A 102 -13.58 4.44 6.50
CA LEU A 102 -12.97 4.19 7.80
C LEU A 102 -13.83 4.61 8.99
N PHE A 103 -14.50 5.76 8.92
CA PHE A 103 -15.01 6.45 10.12
C PHE A 103 -16.49 6.83 10.04
N SER A 104 -17.13 6.87 8.86
CA SER A 104 -18.55 7.23 8.82
C SER A 104 -19.43 6.20 9.52
N ASP A 105 -20.30 6.73 10.38
CA ASP A 105 -21.31 5.97 11.12
C ASP A 105 -22.27 5.27 10.16
N GLU A 106 -22.59 4.03 10.49
CA GLU A 106 -23.62 3.27 9.79
C GLU A 106 -24.99 3.66 10.36
N THR A 107 -25.63 4.66 9.75
CA THR A 107 -26.97 5.14 10.14
C THR A 107 -28.08 4.12 9.88
N MET A 108 -27.77 3.04 9.15
CA MET A 108 -28.71 1.98 8.83
C MET A 108 -28.95 1.05 10.03
N PRO A 109 -30.22 0.74 10.39
CA PRO A 109 -30.54 -0.21 11.45
C PRO A 109 -29.83 -1.56 11.27
N LEU A 110 -29.38 -2.17 12.37
CA LEU A 110 -28.64 -3.44 12.36
C LEU A 110 -29.37 -4.54 11.57
N ALA A 111 -30.69 -4.67 11.78
CA ALA A 111 -31.51 -5.66 11.07
C ALA A 111 -31.51 -5.47 9.54
N GLN A 112 -31.47 -4.22 9.06
CA GLN A 112 -31.38 -3.94 7.62
C GLN A 112 -29.99 -4.26 7.08
N ARG A 113 -28.93 -4.00 7.85
CA ARG A 113 -27.56 -4.37 7.49
C ARG A 113 -27.38 -5.89 7.41
N GLN A 114 -27.92 -6.63 8.38
CA GLN A 114 -27.97 -8.09 8.36
C GLN A 114 -28.72 -8.64 7.14
N ALA A 115 -29.87 -8.03 6.81
CA ALA A 115 -30.64 -8.40 5.63
C ALA A 115 -29.86 -8.17 4.34
N MET A 116 -29.17 -7.02 4.20
CA MET A 116 -28.32 -6.75 3.03
C MET A 116 -27.14 -7.71 2.92
N LEU A 117 -26.47 -8.05 4.03
CA LEU A 117 -25.39 -9.04 4.01
C LEU A 117 -25.90 -10.44 3.61
N SER A 118 -27.06 -10.84 4.13
CA SER A 118 -27.72 -12.10 3.77
C SER A 118 -28.11 -12.13 2.28
N GLN A 119 -28.61 -11.02 1.75
CA GLN A 119 -28.92 -10.87 0.33
C GLN A 119 -27.66 -10.97 -0.52
N LYS A 120 -26.56 -10.31 -0.14
CA LYS A 120 -25.29 -10.40 -0.85
C LYS A 120 -24.78 -11.85 -0.90
N ARG A 121 -24.85 -12.60 0.20
CA ARG A 121 -24.50 -14.03 0.23
C ARG A 121 -25.36 -14.84 -0.73
N SER A 122 -26.69 -14.67 -0.69
CA SER A 122 -27.60 -15.37 -1.58
C SER A 122 -27.31 -15.10 -3.06
N VAL A 123 -26.94 -13.86 -3.41
CA VAL A 123 -26.51 -13.52 -4.78
C VAL A 123 -25.22 -14.24 -5.16
N LEU A 124 -24.24 -14.30 -4.26
CA LEU A 124 -22.98 -15.02 -4.52
C LEU A 124 -23.22 -16.53 -4.66
N ASP A 125 -24.09 -17.13 -3.85
CA ASP A 125 -24.46 -18.55 -3.96
C ASP A 125 -25.13 -18.87 -5.31
N ALA A 126 -26.02 -17.99 -5.77
CA ALA A 126 -26.66 -18.12 -7.08
C ALA A 126 -25.63 -18.03 -8.21
N VAL A 127 -24.72 -17.05 -8.13
CA VAL A 127 -23.61 -16.86 -9.07
C VAL A 127 -22.69 -18.09 -9.11
N LEU A 128 -22.35 -18.67 -7.95
CA LEU A 128 -21.52 -19.88 -7.87
C LEU A 128 -22.23 -21.09 -8.50
N THR A 129 -23.53 -21.22 -8.29
CA THR A 129 -24.35 -22.30 -8.87
C THR A 129 -24.38 -22.19 -10.39
N ASP A 130 -24.59 -20.99 -10.92
CA ASP A 130 -24.60 -20.73 -12.36
C ASP A 130 -23.23 -20.96 -12.98
N ALA A 131 -22.17 -20.45 -12.36
CA ALA A 131 -20.80 -20.68 -12.83
C ALA A 131 -20.47 -22.19 -12.89
N ARG A 132 -20.85 -22.97 -11.87
CA ARG A 132 -20.64 -24.44 -11.86
C ARG A 132 -21.42 -25.16 -12.96
N ARG A 133 -22.57 -24.63 -13.37
CA ARG A 133 -23.35 -25.18 -14.49
C ARG A 133 -22.65 -24.92 -15.82
N VAL A 134 -22.09 -23.73 -16.02
CA VAL A 134 -21.34 -23.35 -17.23
C VAL A 134 -20.04 -24.15 -17.37
N GLN A 135 -19.42 -24.57 -16.27
CA GLN A 135 -18.19 -25.38 -16.28
C GLN A 135 -18.33 -26.69 -17.08
N ARG A 136 -19.54 -27.25 -17.21
CA ARG A 136 -19.77 -28.51 -17.94
C ARG A 136 -19.66 -28.27 -19.44
N GLY A 137 -18.52 -28.65 -20.02
CA GLY A 137 -18.27 -28.57 -21.46
C GLY A 137 -17.27 -27.50 -21.88
N LEU A 138 -16.62 -26.82 -20.93
CA LEU A 138 -15.53 -25.89 -21.23
C LEU A 138 -14.25 -26.64 -21.62
N ASN A 139 -13.46 -26.01 -22.50
CA ASN A 139 -12.08 -26.42 -22.72
C ASN A 139 -11.19 -25.99 -21.54
N LYS A 140 -9.91 -26.37 -21.57
CA LYS A 140 -8.97 -26.06 -20.49
C LYS A 140 -8.82 -24.55 -20.24
N THR A 141 -8.66 -23.76 -21.29
CA THR A 141 -8.46 -22.30 -21.16
C THR A 141 -9.68 -21.61 -20.53
N ASP A 142 -10.89 -22.01 -20.94
CA ASP A 142 -12.12 -21.47 -20.38
C ASP A 142 -12.34 -21.93 -18.93
N THR A 143 -11.91 -23.16 -18.60
CA THR A 143 -11.91 -23.66 -17.21
C THR A 143 -10.99 -22.83 -16.33
N ASP A 144 -9.76 -22.55 -16.79
CA ASP A 144 -8.80 -21.72 -16.06
C ASP A 144 -9.37 -20.31 -15.80
N LYS A 145 -10.09 -19.73 -16.76
CA LYS A 145 -10.75 -18.43 -16.61
C LYS A 145 -11.92 -18.47 -15.62
N LEU A 146 -12.69 -19.54 -15.63
CA LEU A 146 -13.78 -19.73 -14.68
C LEU A 146 -13.26 -19.95 -13.25
N ASP A 147 -12.12 -20.62 -13.09
CA ASP A 147 -11.46 -20.77 -11.80
C ASP A 147 -10.96 -19.42 -11.24
N GLU A 148 -10.44 -18.53 -12.09
CA GLU A 148 -10.14 -17.13 -11.70
C GLU A 148 -11.40 -16.42 -11.17
N TYR A 149 -12.55 -16.61 -11.84
CA TYR A 149 -13.83 -16.04 -11.43
C TYR A 149 -14.30 -16.58 -10.08
N PHE A 150 -14.28 -17.91 -9.89
CA PHE A 150 -14.63 -18.55 -8.62
C PHE A 150 -13.77 -18.05 -7.48
N GLN A 151 -12.48 -17.86 -7.71
CA GLN A 151 -11.61 -17.32 -6.69
C GLN A 151 -11.95 -15.86 -6.37
N GLY A 152 -12.29 -15.04 -7.36
CA GLY A 152 -12.82 -13.69 -7.13
C GLY A 152 -14.07 -13.66 -6.26
N VAL A 153 -14.97 -14.63 -6.42
CA VAL A 153 -16.16 -14.78 -5.56
C VAL A 153 -15.76 -15.11 -4.11
N ARG A 154 -14.83 -16.04 -3.89
CA ARG A 154 -14.33 -16.38 -2.55
C ARG A 154 -13.70 -15.19 -1.81
N ASP A 155 -13.03 -14.29 -2.54
CA ASP A 155 -12.47 -13.08 -1.93
C ASP A 155 -13.58 -12.11 -1.48
N ILE A 156 -14.69 -12.05 -2.22
CA ILE A 156 -15.88 -11.29 -1.81
C ILE A 156 -16.49 -11.93 -0.56
N GLU A 157 -16.66 -13.26 -0.52
CA GLU A 157 -17.18 -13.98 0.64
C GLU A 157 -16.33 -13.74 1.90
N THR A 158 -15.00 -13.78 1.76
CA THR A 158 -14.07 -13.49 2.86
C THR A 158 -14.27 -12.09 3.41
N ARG A 159 -14.45 -11.09 2.54
CA ARG A 159 -14.75 -9.70 2.96
C ARG A 159 -16.12 -9.59 3.60
N LEU A 160 -17.15 -10.27 3.09
CA LEU A 160 -18.48 -10.27 3.71
C LEU A 160 -18.48 -10.94 5.09
N SER A 161 -17.73 -12.03 5.26
CA SER A 161 -17.54 -12.67 6.55
C SER A 161 -16.90 -11.71 7.55
N LYS A 162 -16.00 -10.85 7.09
CA LYS A 162 -15.38 -9.83 7.92
C LYS A 162 -16.35 -8.68 8.24
N ASP A 163 -17.10 -8.21 7.26
CA ASP A 163 -18.16 -7.21 7.50
C ASP A 163 -19.19 -7.72 8.52
N GLU A 164 -19.50 -9.03 8.51
CA GLU A 164 -20.39 -9.67 9.48
C GLU A 164 -19.80 -9.71 10.90
N GLN A 165 -18.51 -10.04 11.03
CA GLN A 165 -17.80 -10.04 12.33
C GLN A 165 -17.81 -8.67 13.02
N TRP A 166 -17.87 -7.58 12.25
CA TRP A 166 -17.77 -6.22 12.74
C TRP A 166 -19.08 -5.43 12.64
N LEU A 167 -20.19 -6.14 12.44
CA LEU A 167 -21.49 -5.55 12.13
C LEU A 167 -22.14 -4.85 13.33
N ASP A 168 -21.98 -5.43 14.51
CA ASP A 168 -22.51 -4.94 15.79
C ASP A 168 -21.50 -4.07 16.56
N VAL A 169 -20.22 -4.14 16.21
CA VAL A 169 -19.19 -3.25 16.72
C VAL A 169 -19.37 -1.85 16.10
N PRO A 170 -19.42 -0.75 16.86
CA PRO A 170 -19.48 0.59 16.27
C PRO A 170 -18.15 0.96 15.57
N LYS A 171 -18.17 1.97 14.69
CA LYS A 171 -16.92 2.58 14.21
C LYS A 171 -16.32 3.48 15.29
N PRO A 172 -14.98 3.53 15.41
CA PRO A 172 -14.36 4.42 16.37
C PRO A 172 -14.66 5.88 16.00
N LYS A 173 -14.94 6.70 17.00
CA LYS A 173 -15.08 8.14 16.82
C LYS A 173 -13.70 8.77 16.80
N VAL A 174 -13.39 9.49 15.74
CA VAL A 174 -12.12 10.20 15.58
C VAL A 174 -12.36 11.71 15.66
N PRO A 175 -11.42 12.49 16.23
CA PRO A 175 -11.51 13.96 16.25
C PRO A 175 -11.13 14.57 14.89
N LEU A 176 -11.60 13.95 13.80
CA LEU A 176 -11.42 14.43 12.43
C LEU A 176 -12.77 14.85 11.88
N ALA A 177 -12.85 16.09 11.40
CA ALA A 177 -14.00 16.53 10.64
C ALA A 177 -14.05 15.83 9.29
N GLU A 178 -15.26 15.65 8.75
CA GLU A 178 -15.43 15.14 7.39
C GLU A 178 -14.65 16.01 6.39
N PRO A 179 -13.80 15.42 5.54
CA PRO A 179 -13.03 16.15 4.54
C PRO A 179 -13.93 16.96 3.59
N LYS A 180 -13.48 18.15 3.19
CA LYS A 180 -14.13 18.84 2.06
C LYS A 180 -13.83 18.11 0.76
N PRO A 181 -14.79 18.01 -0.18
CA PRO A 181 -14.53 17.47 -1.50
C PRO A 181 -13.52 18.33 -2.27
N GLY A 182 -12.75 17.71 -3.15
CA GLY A 182 -11.85 18.41 -4.08
C GLY A 182 -10.46 18.77 -3.54
N LEU A 183 -10.07 18.28 -2.36
CA LEU A 183 -8.68 18.37 -1.89
C LEU A 183 -7.74 17.64 -2.85
N ALA A 184 -6.61 18.28 -3.19
CA ALA A 184 -5.62 17.74 -4.12
C ALA A 184 -4.19 18.11 -3.71
N GLY A 185 -3.22 17.25 -4.05
CA GLY A 185 -1.80 17.56 -3.93
C GLY A 185 -1.30 17.61 -2.48
N ARG A 186 -0.64 18.70 -2.07
CA ARG A 186 -0.04 18.81 -0.73
C ARG A 186 -1.06 18.61 0.40
N ASP A 187 -2.22 19.27 0.33
CA ASP A 187 -3.23 19.22 1.40
C ASP A 187 -3.97 17.88 1.41
N GLU A 188 -4.12 17.24 0.24
CA GLU A 188 -4.62 15.87 0.12
C GLU A 188 -3.69 14.86 0.83
N ILE A 189 -2.37 14.93 0.58
CA ILE A 189 -1.40 14.05 1.23
C ILE A 189 -1.39 14.27 2.74
N ALA A 190 -1.41 15.53 3.20
CA ALA A 190 -1.46 15.86 4.61
C ALA A 190 -2.69 15.26 5.29
N LEU A 191 -3.86 15.37 4.67
CA LEU A 191 -5.09 14.81 5.22
C LEU A 191 -5.11 13.28 5.14
N MET A 192 -4.58 12.66 4.08
CA MET A 192 -4.41 11.21 4.04
C MET A 192 -3.51 10.72 5.17
N TYR A 193 -2.45 11.45 5.51
CA TYR A 193 -1.61 11.14 6.68
C TYR A 193 -2.38 11.26 8.00
N ASP A 194 -3.28 12.23 8.16
CA ASP A 194 -4.17 12.31 9.33
C ASP A 194 -5.09 11.10 9.43
N LEU A 195 -5.65 10.65 8.30
CA LEU A 195 -6.50 9.46 8.23
C LEU A 195 -5.71 8.18 8.53
N ILE A 196 -4.45 8.08 8.09
CA ILE A 196 -3.54 6.97 8.42
C ILE A 196 -3.33 6.91 9.94
N VAL A 197 -2.95 8.03 10.56
CA VAL A 197 -2.70 8.09 12.01
C VAL A 197 -3.97 7.73 12.77
N ALA A 198 -5.12 8.29 12.41
CA ALA A 198 -6.39 7.99 13.05
C ALA A 198 -6.81 6.53 12.87
N ALA A 199 -6.55 5.92 11.71
CA ALA A 199 -6.89 4.52 11.46
C ALA A 199 -6.03 3.55 12.29
N LEU A 200 -4.75 3.87 12.47
CA LEU A 200 -3.83 3.12 13.33
C LEU A 200 -4.18 3.31 14.81
N GLN A 201 -4.35 4.56 15.27
CA GLN A 201 -4.70 4.90 16.64
C GLN A 201 -5.99 4.24 17.13
N THR A 202 -6.96 4.07 16.22
CA THR A 202 -8.27 3.47 16.54
C THR A 202 -8.36 1.98 16.22
N ASP A 203 -7.24 1.36 15.85
CA ASP A 203 -7.14 -0.05 15.45
C ASP A 203 -8.15 -0.45 14.35
N ALA A 204 -8.53 0.50 13.48
CA ALA A 204 -9.42 0.23 12.35
C ALA A 204 -8.75 -0.72 11.33
N THR A 205 -7.44 -0.58 11.18
CA THR A 205 -6.53 -1.46 10.43
C THR A 205 -5.12 -1.31 10.99
N ARG A 206 -4.31 -2.36 10.92
CA ARG A 206 -2.87 -2.34 11.26
C ARG A 206 -1.96 -2.29 10.03
N VAL A 207 -2.53 -2.38 8.83
CA VAL A 207 -1.78 -2.37 7.57
C VAL A 207 -2.38 -1.36 6.61
N ILE A 208 -1.54 -0.43 6.15
CA ILE A 208 -1.93 0.61 5.20
C ILE A 208 -0.82 0.76 4.15
N THR A 209 -1.20 0.91 2.89
CA THR A 209 -0.30 1.35 1.82
C THR A 209 -0.82 2.60 1.16
N TYR A 210 0.06 3.52 0.77
CA TYR A 210 -0.34 4.76 0.11
C TYR A 210 0.50 5.02 -1.14
N ARG A 211 -0.16 4.94 -2.30
CA ARG A 211 0.38 5.43 -3.57
C ARG A 211 0.12 6.93 -3.67
N GLN A 212 1.14 7.74 -3.40
CA GLN A 212 1.00 9.21 -3.39
C GLN A 212 0.84 9.81 -4.79
N PRO A 213 0.07 10.91 -4.92
CA PRO A 213 0.00 11.65 -6.16
C PRO A 213 1.34 12.32 -6.49
N VAL A 214 1.69 12.34 -7.78
CA VAL A 214 2.82 13.13 -8.29
C VAL A 214 2.33 14.40 -8.98
N GLY A 215 1.45 14.26 -9.98
CA GLY A 215 0.96 15.40 -10.77
C GLY A 215 0.22 16.46 -9.94
N SER A 216 -0.77 16.06 -9.12
CA SER A 216 -1.51 17.03 -8.28
C SER A 216 -0.64 17.66 -7.20
N LEU A 217 0.39 16.95 -6.72
CA LEU A 217 1.39 17.54 -5.81
C LEU A 217 2.16 18.65 -6.52
N LEU A 218 2.67 18.41 -7.73
CA LEU A 218 3.36 19.44 -8.52
C LEU A 218 2.45 20.65 -8.78
N SER A 219 1.21 20.43 -9.20
CA SER A 219 0.25 21.51 -9.41
C SER A 219 -0.02 22.32 -8.14
N SER A 220 -0.14 21.68 -6.97
CA SER A 220 -0.32 22.37 -5.69
C SER A 220 0.89 23.21 -5.24
N LEU A 221 2.03 23.03 -5.90
CA LEU A 221 3.27 23.79 -5.68
C LEU A 221 3.50 24.85 -6.76
N ASP A 222 2.49 25.14 -7.58
CA ASP A 222 2.56 26.02 -8.75
C ASP A 222 3.59 25.58 -9.80
N LEU A 223 3.92 24.28 -9.83
CA LEU A 223 4.83 23.68 -10.81
C LEU A 223 4.03 23.16 -12.01
N LYS A 224 4.30 23.72 -13.19
CA LYS A 224 3.59 23.38 -14.44
C LYS A 224 4.24 22.24 -15.23
N ILE A 225 5.39 21.76 -14.77
CA ILE A 225 6.12 20.67 -15.42
C ILE A 225 5.38 19.34 -15.22
N ALA A 226 5.32 18.51 -16.27
CA ALA A 226 4.78 17.17 -16.16
C ALA A 226 5.66 16.30 -15.25
N ALA A 227 5.03 15.38 -14.51
CA ALA A 227 5.72 14.47 -13.59
C ALA A 227 6.84 13.68 -14.27
N HIS A 228 6.59 13.20 -15.49
CA HIS A 228 7.58 12.50 -16.31
C HIS A 228 8.78 13.40 -16.63
N ASP A 229 8.55 14.61 -17.14
CA ASP A 229 9.62 15.50 -17.57
C ASP A 229 10.52 15.91 -16.41
N MET A 230 9.93 16.19 -15.24
CA MET A 230 10.68 16.51 -14.01
C MET A 230 11.71 15.43 -13.65
N SER A 231 11.42 14.16 -13.92
CA SER A 231 12.31 13.04 -13.53
C SER A 231 13.66 13.04 -14.27
N HIS A 232 13.76 13.69 -15.44
CA HIS A 232 14.96 13.65 -16.30
C HIS A 232 16.10 14.61 -15.89
N TYR A 233 15.99 15.28 -14.73
CA TYR A 233 17.04 16.07 -14.04
C TYR A 233 17.95 16.94 -14.93
N THR A 234 17.41 17.52 -15.99
CA THR A 234 18.13 18.55 -16.76
C THR A 234 18.22 19.83 -15.92
N THR A 235 19.36 20.52 -15.97
CA THR A 235 19.57 21.80 -15.26
C THR A 235 18.47 22.82 -15.56
N GLY A 236 18.19 23.71 -14.61
CA GLY A 236 17.12 24.70 -14.69
C GLY A 236 15.82 24.22 -14.04
N ASP A 237 14.68 24.64 -14.58
CA ASP A 237 13.34 24.48 -14.00
C ASP A 237 13.01 23.04 -13.55
N ARG A 238 13.51 22.02 -14.25
CA ARG A 238 13.24 20.61 -13.91
C ARG A 238 13.90 20.19 -12.59
N LEU A 239 15.16 20.59 -12.39
CA LEU A 239 15.90 20.29 -11.17
C LEU A 239 15.29 21.04 -9.98
N GLU A 240 14.97 22.32 -10.16
CA GLU A 240 14.32 23.13 -9.12
C GLU A 240 12.94 22.57 -8.73
N ALA A 241 12.14 22.15 -9.73
CA ALA A 241 10.87 21.49 -9.49
C ALA A 241 11.03 20.17 -8.71
N SER A 242 12.01 19.34 -9.08
CA SER A 242 12.29 18.10 -8.34
C SER A 242 12.70 18.38 -6.90
N GLN A 243 13.62 19.34 -6.67
CA GLN A 243 14.06 19.69 -5.32
C GLN A 243 12.90 20.23 -4.48
N LYS A 244 12.06 21.12 -5.04
CA LYS A 244 10.87 21.63 -4.36
C LYS A 244 9.90 20.50 -4.00
N ARG A 245 9.70 19.55 -4.91
CA ARG A 245 8.86 18.36 -4.69
C ARG A 245 9.43 17.47 -3.58
N ASP A 246 10.73 17.17 -3.61
CA ASP A 246 11.39 16.30 -2.63
C ASP A 246 11.41 16.93 -1.23
N VAL A 247 11.66 18.25 -1.13
CA VAL A 247 11.54 19.01 0.13
C VAL A 247 10.10 18.96 0.68
N THR A 248 9.10 19.13 -0.19
CA THR A 248 7.69 19.07 0.21
C THR A 248 7.32 17.68 0.73
N GLN A 249 7.67 16.62 0.00
CA GLN A 249 7.42 15.24 0.40
C GLN A 249 8.12 14.89 1.72
N SER A 250 9.38 15.31 1.87
CA SER A 250 10.15 15.12 3.12
C SER A 250 9.53 15.86 4.29
N THR A 251 9.01 17.06 4.07
CA THR A 251 8.31 17.85 5.10
C THR A 251 7.00 17.19 5.53
N LEU A 252 6.22 16.70 4.57
CA LEU A 252 4.99 15.95 4.85
C LEU A 252 5.30 14.66 5.61
N LEU A 253 6.32 13.90 5.20
CA LEU A 253 6.74 12.68 5.87
C LEU A 253 7.19 12.96 7.30
N ALA A 254 8.00 14.00 7.54
CA ALA A 254 8.38 14.42 8.88
C ALA A 254 7.14 14.72 9.74
N GLY A 255 6.17 15.44 9.19
CA GLY A 255 4.89 15.70 9.86
C GLY A 255 4.08 14.44 10.18
N LEU A 256 4.12 13.40 9.33
CA LEU A 256 3.52 12.10 9.66
C LEU A 256 4.23 11.44 10.85
N LEU A 257 5.58 11.44 10.86
CA LEU A 257 6.33 10.87 11.98
C LEU A 257 6.04 11.62 13.29
N ASP A 258 5.97 12.95 13.25
CA ASP A 258 5.62 13.78 14.41
C ASP A 258 4.20 13.45 14.92
N LYS A 259 3.23 13.27 14.02
CA LYS A 259 1.86 12.88 14.40
C LYS A 259 1.81 11.49 15.04
N LEU A 260 2.55 10.52 14.50
CA LEU A 260 2.64 9.18 15.09
C LEU A 260 3.27 9.22 16.49
N LYS A 261 4.27 10.09 16.71
CA LYS A 261 4.89 10.27 18.02
C LYS A 261 4.01 11.00 19.03
N ALA A 262 3.13 11.87 18.56
CA ALA A 262 2.24 12.65 19.40
C ALA A 262 1.05 11.84 19.94
N VAL A 263 0.79 10.65 19.38
CA VAL A 263 -0.21 9.73 19.90
C VAL A 263 0.44 8.88 20.99
N GLU A 264 0.06 9.12 22.25
CA GLU A 264 0.47 8.31 23.40
C GLU A 264 -0.39 7.05 23.50
N GLU A 265 0.27 5.91 23.67
CA GLU A 265 -0.33 4.61 23.91
C GLU A 265 -0.51 4.35 25.42
N PRO A 266 -1.40 3.43 25.84
CA PRO A 266 -1.69 3.19 27.26
C PRO A 266 -0.49 2.78 28.13
N ASP A 267 0.57 2.24 27.52
CA ASP A 267 1.81 1.82 28.20
C ASP A 267 2.86 2.94 28.33
N GLY A 268 2.53 4.16 27.86
CA GLY A 268 3.41 5.33 27.90
C GLY A 268 4.39 5.42 26.72
N SER A 269 4.35 4.47 25.78
CA SER A 269 5.03 4.61 24.49
C SER A 269 4.21 5.46 23.52
N SER A 270 4.75 5.74 22.34
CA SER A 270 4.03 6.41 21.26
C SER A 270 3.59 5.43 20.18
N LEU A 271 2.56 5.79 19.41
CA LEU A 271 2.13 4.99 18.25
C LEU A 271 3.28 4.80 17.23
N PHE A 272 4.22 5.75 17.14
CA PHE A 272 5.44 5.61 16.35
C PHE A 272 6.30 4.40 16.78
N ASP A 273 6.37 4.11 18.08
CA ASP A 273 7.15 3.00 18.62
C ASP A 273 6.57 1.64 18.23
N HIS A 274 5.28 1.58 17.90
CA HIS A 274 4.56 0.38 17.43
C HIS A 274 4.33 0.34 15.92
N THR A 275 4.76 1.36 15.18
CA THR A 275 4.57 1.45 13.74
C THR A 275 5.85 1.06 13.00
N ALA A 276 5.74 0.28 11.92
CA ALA A 276 6.81 0.10 10.95
C ALA A 276 6.44 0.84 9.67
N LEU A 277 7.33 1.72 9.19
CA LEU A 277 7.08 2.57 8.02
C LEU A 277 8.18 2.41 6.98
N ALA A 278 7.75 2.25 5.73
CA ALA A 278 8.61 2.32 4.55
C ALA A 278 8.13 3.43 3.63
N TYR A 279 9.06 4.25 3.15
CA TYR A 279 8.80 5.33 2.21
C TYR A 279 9.84 5.29 1.09
N GLY A 280 9.40 5.40 -0.17
CA GLY A 280 10.34 5.27 -1.27
C GLY A 280 9.74 5.23 -2.65
N SER A 281 10.59 4.83 -3.60
CA SER A 281 10.25 4.70 -5.01
C SER A 281 11.06 3.56 -5.63
N ASN A 282 10.51 2.89 -6.64
CA ASN A 282 11.26 1.93 -7.45
C ASN A 282 12.16 2.59 -8.50
N ILE A 283 11.93 3.87 -8.77
CA ILE A 283 12.67 4.67 -9.76
C ILE A 283 13.29 5.85 -9.04
N ARG A 284 14.57 6.14 -9.33
CA ARG A 284 15.21 7.36 -8.85
C ARG A 284 15.05 8.52 -9.84
N THR A 285 16.05 8.76 -10.68
CA THR A 285 16.07 9.75 -11.75
C THR A 285 15.95 9.09 -13.11
N SER A 286 15.41 9.81 -14.10
CA SER A 286 15.12 9.31 -15.44
C SER A 286 14.41 7.95 -15.38
N HIS A 287 15.00 6.92 -15.99
CA HIS A 287 14.50 5.56 -16.01
C HIS A 287 15.42 4.59 -15.26
N TYR A 288 16.22 5.10 -14.31
CA TYR A 288 17.11 4.26 -13.51
C TYR A 288 16.31 3.49 -12.44
N LEU A 289 16.37 2.16 -12.57
CA LEU A 289 15.71 1.17 -11.70
C LEU A 289 16.66 0.59 -10.65
N ASP A 290 17.87 1.11 -10.57
CA ASP A 290 18.86 0.79 -9.55
C ASP A 290 18.76 1.75 -8.34
N ASN A 291 19.36 1.35 -7.23
CA ASN A 291 19.47 2.16 -6.02
C ASN A 291 18.13 2.84 -5.64
N CYS A 292 17.07 2.02 -5.53
CA CYS A 292 15.71 2.46 -5.24
C CYS A 292 15.69 3.33 -3.98
N PRO A 293 15.22 4.59 -4.05
CA PRO A 293 15.09 5.44 -2.87
C PRO A 293 14.27 4.75 -1.78
N THR A 294 14.87 4.50 -0.62
CA THR A 294 14.25 3.72 0.46
C THR A 294 14.57 4.33 1.82
N ILE A 295 13.53 4.76 2.52
CA ILE A 295 13.58 5.25 3.90
C ILE A 295 12.76 4.27 4.76
N LEU A 296 13.35 3.84 5.87
CA LEU A 296 12.69 3.01 6.88
C LEU A 296 12.57 3.79 8.18
N ALA A 297 11.44 3.73 8.85
CA ALA A 297 11.17 4.47 10.09
C ALA A 297 10.21 3.70 11.00
N GLY A 298 10.08 4.17 12.25
CA GLY A 298 9.17 3.61 13.24
C GLY A 298 9.72 2.40 14.01
N GLY A 299 9.29 2.24 15.25
CA GLY A 299 9.81 1.23 16.18
C GLY A 299 9.21 -0.18 16.00
N GLY A 300 8.09 -0.32 15.29
CA GLY A 300 7.28 -1.54 15.29
C GLY A 300 7.95 -2.76 14.66
N ALA A 301 8.94 -2.57 13.80
CA ALA A 301 9.72 -3.65 13.19
C ALA A 301 11.07 -3.90 13.91
N SER A 302 11.31 -3.29 15.07
CA SER A 302 12.55 -3.44 15.84
C SER A 302 13.82 -3.22 14.98
N LEU A 303 13.77 -2.27 14.05
CA LEU A 303 14.91 -1.95 13.19
C LEU A 303 15.87 -1.03 13.91
N LYS A 304 17.16 -1.16 13.58
CA LYS A 304 18.17 -0.17 13.93
C LYS A 304 17.99 1.09 13.10
N LEU A 305 17.45 2.13 13.73
CA LEU A 305 17.22 3.44 13.12
C LEU A 305 18.38 4.42 13.36
N GLY A 306 18.33 5.60 12.72
CA GLY A 306 19.31 6.65 12.94
C GLY A 306 20.55 6.56 12.05
N GLN A 307 20.48 5.82 10.94
CA GLN A 307 21.64 5.48 10.15
C GLN A 307 21.47 5.80 8.66
N HIS A 308 22.60 5.81 7.95
CA HIS A 308 22.64 5.71 6.50
C HIS A 308 23.36 4.40 6.17
N VAL A 309 22.60 3.44 5.65
CA VAL A 309 23.10 2.11 5.29
C VAL A 309 23.38 2.08 3.79
N VAL A 310 24.61 1.75 3.42
CA VAL A 310 25.03 1.58 2.02
C VAL A 310 25.32 0.11 1.80
N LEU A 311 24.43 -0.57 1.09
CA LEU A 311 24.56 -1.98 0.75
C LEU A 311 25.35 -2.16 -0.55
N PRO A 312 25.88 -3.36 -0.84
CA PRO A 312 26.44 -3.66 -2.14
C PRO A 312 25.45 -3.31 -3.27
N PRO A 313 25.92 -2.79 -4.42
CA PRO A 313 25.06 -2.49 -5.56
C PRO A 313 24.25 -3.70 -6.00
N ASN A 314 23.00 -3.47 -6.42
CA ASN A 314 22.04 -4.50 -6.85
C ASN A 314 21.62 -5.47 -5.75
N THR A 315 21.71 -5.07 -4.47
CA THR A 315 21.10 -5.86 -3.39
C THR A 315 19.58 -5.91 -3.61
N PRO A 316 18.93 -7.09 -3.54
CA PRO A 316 17.48 -7.19 -3.75
C PRO A 316 16.69 -6.27 -2.82
N LEU A 317 15.81 -5.42 -3.35
CA LEU A 317 14.93 -4.55 -2.57
C LEU A 317 14.08 -5.37 -1.59
N CYS A 318 13.62 -6.55 -1.99
CA CYS A 318 12.87 -7.43 -1.09
C CYS A 318 13.66 -7.91 0.13
N ASN A 319 14.98 -7.76 0.20
CA ASN A 319 15.72 -8.01 1.45
C ASN A 319 15.28 -7.02 2.54
N ALA A 320 14.99 -5.76 2.20
CA ALA A 320 14.45 -4.79 3.15
C ALA A 320 13.04 -5.18 3.62
N TRP A 321 12.17 -5.60 2.69
CA TRP A 321 10.82 -6.08 3.02
C TRP A 321 10.83 -7.33 3.89
N LEU A 322 11.69 -8.31 3.59
CA LEU A 322 11.86 -9.50 4.40
C LEU A 322 12.34 -9.15 5.82
N THR A 323 13.27 -8.21 5.92
CA THR A 323 13.78 -7.73 7.21
C THR A 323 12.68 -7.07 8.04
N MET A 324 11.85 -6.22 7.42
CA MET A 324 10.70 -5.60 8.09
C MET A 324 9.67 -6.65 8.52
N LEU A 325 9.35 -7.62 7.66
CA LEU A 325 8.41 -8.70 8.00
C LEU A 325 8.90 -9.51 9.21
N HIS A 326 10.18 -9.87 9.26
CA HIS A 326 10.78 -10.56 10.41
C HIS A 326 10.72 -9.71 11.67
N GLY A 327 10.99 -8.41 11.55
CA GLY A 327 10.88 -7.44 12.63
C GLY A 327 9.47 -7.29 13.20
N LEU A 328 8.44 -7.48 12.35
CA LEU A 328 7.02 -7.54 12.74
C LEU A 328 6.60 -8.91 13.30
N GLY A 329 7.54 -9.83 13.52
CA GLY A 329 7.27 -11.19 14.00
C GLY A 329 6.80 -12.17 12.91
N ILE A 330 6.80 -11.77 11.63
CA ILE A 330 6.35 -12.59 10.51
C ILE A 330 7.55 -13.32 9.90
N GLN A 331 7.72 -14.58 10.30
CA GLN A 331 8.86 -15.43 9.90
C GLN A 331 8.68 -16.03 8.49
N ALA A 332 8.50 -15.17 7.49
CA ALA A 332 8.49 -15.60 6.09
C ALA A 332 9.88 -16.13 5.70
N GLU A 333 9.97 -17.27 5.04
CA GLU A 333 11.25 -17.80 4.55
C GLU A 333 11.84 -16.88 3.47
N ARG A 334 10.96 -16.31 2.64
CA ARG A 334 11.32 -15.46 1.51
C ARG A 334 10.16 -14.55 1.15
N HIS A 335 10.48 -13.36 0.65
CA HIS A 335 9.55 -12.45 -0.01
C HIS A 335 10.08 -12.03 -1.39
N GLY A 336 9.27 -12.12 -2.44
CA GLY A 336 9.67 -11.74 -3.80
C GLY A 336 11.02 -12.34 -4.23
N ASP A 337 11.95 -11.48 -4.64
CA ASP A 337 13.30 -11.83 -5.08
C ASP A 337 14.35 -11.86 -3.95
N SER A 338 13.94 -11.71 -2.68
CA SER A 338 14.87 -11.67 -1.55
C SER A 338 15.80 -12.89 -1.50
N SER A 339 17.02 -12.62 -1.04
CA SER A 339 18.10 -13.57 -0.82
C SER A 339 18.54 -13.66 0.64
N GLY A 340 17.92 -12.87 1.53
CA GLY A 340 18.19 -12.83 2.96
C GLY A 340 17.73 -11.52 3.60
N VAL A 341 17.87 -11.42 4.92
CA VAL A 341 17.66 -10.17 5.65
C VAL A 341 18.87 -9.23 5.52
N VAL A 342 18.64 -7.93 5.67
CA VAL A 342 19.69 -6.91 5.75
C VAL A 342 20.17 -6.84 7.20
N LYS A 343 21.32 -7.44 7.47
CA LYS A 343 21.84 -7.58 8.85
C LYS A 343 22.14 -6.25 9.52
N GLU A 344 22.51 -5.26 8.74
CA GLU A 344 22.82 -3.89 9.17
C GLU A 344 21.61 -3.17 9.76
N LEU A 345 20.38 -3.61 9.43
CA LEU A 345 19.13 -3.05 9.92
C LEU A 345 18.59 -3.74 11.18
N LEU A 346 19.20 -4.84 11.62
CA LEU A 346 18.76 -5.56 12.82
C LEU A 346 19.25 -4.81 14.08
N ALA A 347 18.37 -4.61 15.05
CA ALA A 347 18.66 -3.94 16.32
C ALA A 347 19.53 -4.78 17.27
#